data_AF-A0A527ZZY7-F1
#
_entry.id   AF-A0A527ZZY7-F1
#
_cell.length_a   1.000
_cell.length_b   1.000
_cell.length_c   1.000
_cell.angle_alpha   90.00
_cell.angle_beta   90.00
_cell.angle_gamma   90.00
#
_symmetry.space_group_name_H-M   'P 1'
#
loop_
_entity.id
_entity.type
_entity.pdbx_description
1 polymer ?
#
loop_
_entity_poly.entity_id
_entity_poly.type
_entity_poly.pdbx_seq_one_letter_code
_entity_poly.pdbx_strand_id
1 'polypeptide(L)'
;HVGAHGTLEWLPGKTVALSESCFPEIITGPLPVVYPFIVSNPGEAAQAKRRIAAVTLGHLPPPMTGAGLDENQRQLERLVDEYAQADGLDRRRRDRLARLIVETAEKTGLASEAGVAGTDAPDEALRRIDAWLCDLKDFAIKDGLHIYGRSPEGETDPLRRQSAEAEKAALIAALDGRHIAAGPAGAPARGRRDVLPTGRNLFTSDPRTMPTPTSFDLGRAASDEVLRSYMQSHGDWPRSLVIDLWGSASLRTGGEEIAQGLALMGCRPQWESATGRVTGIEVLPPATLGRPRVDVTWRISGLFRDMFPTQIALIDAAANAVAARDEDATENPLAAKTRADGKVSPRIFGTSPGTYGAGVEELLSSGDWAAREEIGRAYLDATSHAYGGADGGGISSPGAFEDRIAEADLLVHTG
;
A
#
# COMPACT_ATOMS: atom_id res chain seq x y z
N HIS A 1 25.97 6.84 -0.70
CA HIS A 1 25.11 5.76 -0.16
C HIS A 1 24.76 4.76 -1.26
N VAL A 2 24.39 3.51 -0.94
CA VAL A 2 23.93 2.48 -1.90
C VAL A 2 22.80 1.68 -1.26
N GLY A 3 21.74 1.38 -2.01
CA GLY A 3 20.59 0.58 -1.53
C GLY A 3 19.24 1.26 -1.76
N ALA A 4 18.14 0.54 -1.48
CA ALA A 4 16.79 1.06 -1.64
C ALA A 4 16.45 2.18 -0.64
N HIS A 5 17.10 2.21 0.53
CA HIS A 5 17.16 3.28 1.53
C HIS A 5 18.18 2.91 2.62
N GLY A 6 18.55 3.86 3.47
CA GLY A 6 19.43 3.66 4.62
C GLY A 6 18.65 3.75 5.93
N THR A 7 19.36 3.84 7.06
CA THR A 7 18.78 4.21 8.37
C THR A 7 18.98 5.69 8.69
N LEU A 8 19.95 6.34 8.06
CA LEU A 8 20.40 7.70 8.33
C LEU A 8 19.28 8.73 8.19
N GLU A 9 18.53 8.67 7.08
CA GLU A 9 17.42 9.56 6.78
C GLU A 9 16.17 9.31 7.65
N TRP A 10 16.17 8.25 8.46
CA TRP A 10 15.09 7.87 9.38
C TRP A 10 15.43 8.13 10.84
N LEU A 11 16.63 8.64 11.15
CA LEU A 11 16.99 8.93 12.53
C LEU A 11 16.12 10.05 13.12
N PRO A 12 15.97 10.09 14.46
CA PRO A 12 15.11 11.06 15.12
C PRO A 12 15.40 12.53 14.75
N GLY A 13 14.33 13.31 14.58
CA GLY A 13 14.44 14.75 14.32
C GLY A 13 13.25 15.30 13.53
N LYS A 14 13.38 16.54 13.04
CA LYS A 14 12.36 17.17 12.19
C LYS A 14 12.12 16.37 10.91
N THR A 15 10.91 16.52 10.37
CA THR A 15 10.42 15.84 9.16
C THR A 15 11.09 16.38 7.88
N VAL A 16 11.41 17.66 7.86
CA VAL A 16 12.14 18.37 6.79
C VAL A 16 12.82 19.62 7.39
N ALA A 17 13.76 20.22 6.67
CA ALA A 17 14.50 21.42 7.10
C ALA A 17 15.10 21.23 8.50
N LEU A 18 16.05 20.28 8.57
CA LEU A 18 16.64 19.82 9.81
C LEU A 18 17.33 20.96 10.58
N SER A 19 17.25 20.91 11.90
CA SER A 19 18.05 21.73 12.80
C SER A 19 19.36 21.03 13.15
N GLU A 20 20.31 21.78 13.72
CA GLU A 20 21.57 21.27 14.28
C GLU A 20 21.39 20.16 15.34
N SER A 21 20.20 20.06 15.93
CA SER A 21 19.82 19.03 16.90
C SER A 21 19.22 17.76 16.29
N CYS A 22 19.00 17.72 14.97
CA CYS A 22 18.47 16.54 14.30
C CYS A 22 19.59 15.54 14.01
N PHE A 23 19.37 14.27 14.33
CA PHE A 23 20.40 13.23 14.18
C PHE A 23 20.95 13.08 12.75
N PRO A 24 20.12 13.14 11.67
CA PRO A 24 20.67 13.08 10.32
C PRO A 24 21.60 14.27 9.99
N GLU A 25 21.31 15.47 10.53
CA GLU A 25 22.15 16.67 10.37
C GLU A 25 23.46 16.53 11.16
N ILE A 26 23.39 16.05 12.41
CA ILE A 26 24.58 15.83 13.26
C ILE A 26 25.57 14.87 12.59
N ILE A 27 25.06 13.81 11.93
CA ILE A 27 25.90 12.78 11.32
C ILE A 27 26.40 13.20 9.93
N THR A 28 25.53 13.80 9.10
CA THR A 28 25.85 14.10 7.70
C THR A 28 26.54 15.45 7.56
N GLY A 29 26.10 16.45 8.33
CA GLY A 29 26.50 17.84 8.19
C GLY A 29 26.50 18.31 6.72
N PRO A 30 27.57 18.97 6.26
CA PRO A 30 27.63 19.51 4.90
C PRO A 30 28.05 18.49 3.82
N LEU A 31 28.18 17.19 4.15
CA LEU A 31 28.66 16.18 3.20
C LEU A 31 27.66 15.98 2.06
N PRO A 32 28.04 16.16 0.77
CA PRO A 32 27.14 15.88 -0.34
C PRO A 32 26.77 14.40 -0.41
N VAL A 33 25.46 14.11 -0.43
CA VAL A 33 24.95 12.74 -0.50
C VAL A 33 24.50 12.40 -1.92
N VAL A 34 25.31 11.61 -2.63
CA VAL A 34 24.89 10.95 -3.89
C VAL A 34 24.33 9.56 -3.57
N TYR A 35 23.13 9.28 -4.09
CA TYR A 35 22.38 8.08 -3.72
C TYR A 35 21.71 7.43 -4.93
N PRO A 36 22.29 6.35 -5.51
CA PRO A 36 21.57 5.46 -6.41
C PRO A 36 20.31 4.91 -5.75
N PHE A 37 19.15 5.14 -6.34
CA PHE A 37 17.84 4.86 -5.73
C PHE A 37 16.89 4.19 -6.74
N ILE A 38 16.12 3.19 -6.30
CA ILE A 38 15.21 2.47 -7.19
C ILE A 38 14.03 3.37 -7.61
N VAL A 39 13.74 3.46 -8.91
CA VAL A 39 12.68 4.37 -9.41
C VAL A 39 11.29 4.04 -8.89
N SER A 40 11.03 2.80 -8.50
CA SER A 40 9.73 2.35 -7.99
C SER A 40 9.50 2.65 -6.50
N ASN A 41 10.44 3.29 -5.81
CA ASN A 41 10.32 3.64 -4.39
C ASN A 41 10.36 5.17 -4.14
N PRO A 42 9.34 5.90 -4.62
CA PRO A 42 9.31 7.36 -4.56
C PRO A 42 9.28 7.92 -3.13
N GLY A 43 8.60 7.26 -2.20
CA GLY A 43 8.38 7.78 -0.86
C GLY A 43 9.67 7.89 -0.05
N GLU A 44 10.46 6.83 -0.04
CA GLU A 44 11.74 6.81 0.67
C GLU A 44 12.78 7.69 -0.03
N ALA A 45 12.74 7.78 -1.36
CA ALA A 45 13.55 8.74 -2.10
C ALA A 45 13.26 10.18 -1.63
N ALA A 46 11.99 10.54 -1.48
CA ALA A 46 11.61 11.86 -0.95
C ALA A 46 12.16 12.10 0.47
N GLN A 47 12.14 11.08 1.33
CA GLN A 47 12.70 11.19 2.67
C GLN A 47 14.21 11.47 2.65
N ALA A 48 14.97 10.71 1.86
CA ALA A 48 16.40 10.95 1.69
C ALA A 48 16.68 12.35 1.12
N LYS A 49 15.88 12.82 0.15
CA LYS A 49 16.01 14.18 -0.37
C LYS A 49 15.76 15.26 0.68
N ARG A 50 14.72 15.11 1.49
CA ARG A 50 14.24 16.12 2.44
C ARG A 50 15.09 16.18 3.71
N ARG A 51 15.62 15.04 4.16
CA ARG A 51 16.31 14.93 5.47
C ARG A 51 17.82 14.83 5.36
N ILE A 52 18.38 14.38 4.24
CA ILE A 52 19.85 14.30 4.07
C ILE A 52 20.33 14.94 2.75
N ALA A 53 19.51 15.82 2.16
CA ALA A 53 19.82 16.55 0.93
C ALA A 53 20.29 15.66 -0.24
N ALA A 54 19.82 14.41 -0.30
CA ALA A 54 20.32 13.44 -1.27
C ALA A 54 20.00 13.82 -2.72
N VAL A 55 21.00 13.63 -3.60
CA VAL A 55 20.82 13.53 -5.05
C VAL A 55 20.46 12.07 -5.35
N THR A 56 19.17 11.79 -5.52
CA THR A 56 18.64 10.44 -5.69
C THR A 56 18.66 10.05 -7.17
N LEU A 57 19.72 9.34 -7.58
CA LEU A 57 19.92 8.91 -8.96
C LEU A 57 19.08 7.66 -9.23
N GLY A 58 17.97 7.84 -9.95
CA GLY A 58 17.05 6.76 -10.29
C GLY A 58 17.75 5.60 -11.01
N HIS A 59 17.47 4.36 -10.62
CA HIS A 59 17.88 3.16 -11.34
C HIS A 59 16.72 2.19 -11.61
N LEU A 60 16.91 1.34 -12.61
CA LEU A 60 15.92 0.34 -13.00
C LEU A 60 15.58 -0.62 -11.84
N PRO A 61 14.32 -1.07 -11.72
CA PRO A 61 14.03 -2.23 -10.91
C PRO A 61 14.67 -3.49 -11.51
N PRO A 62 14.81 -4.57 -10.72
CA PRO A 62 15.24 -5.86 -11.25
C PRO A 62 14.41 -6.29 -12.47
N PRO A 63 14.98 -7.09 -13.39
CA PRO A 63 14.22 -7.66 -14.49
C PRO A 63 13.06 -8.48 -13.92
N MET A 64 11.92 -8.42 -14.59
CA MET A 64 10.72 -9.18 -14.22
C MET A 64 10.59 -10.36 -15.18
N THR A 65 10.26 -11.52 -14.66
CA THR A 65 9.89 -12.72 -15.42
C THR A 65 8.54 -13.22 -14.92
N GLY A 66 7.81 -14.00 -15.71
CA GLY A 66 6.63 -14.70 -15.21
C GLY A 66 7.03 -15.68 -14.11
N ALA A 67 6.21 -15.86 -13.07
CA ALA A 67 6.51 -16.76 -11.96
C ALA A 67 6.89 -18.18 -12.42
N GLY A 68 6.45 -18.57 -13.61
CA GLY A 68 6.52 -19.94 -14.07
C GLY A 68 5.64 -20.83 -13.19
N LEU A 69 5.36 -22.03 -13.67
CA LEU A 69 4.67 -23.04 -12.88
C LEU A 69 5.69 -24.07 -12.44
N ASP A 70 5.67 -24.47 -11.17
CA ASP A 70 6.41 -25.63 -10.69
C ASP A 70 5.85 -26.94 -11.28
N GLU A 71 6.44 -28.10 -10.94
CA GLU A 71 6.01 -29.36 -11.55
C GLU A 71 4.57 -29.76 -11.20
N ASN A 72 4.13 -29.49 -9.98
CA ASN A 72 2.78 -29.80 -9.52
C ASN A 72 1.77 -28.86 -10.17
N GLN A 73 2.11 -27.58 -10.27
CA GLN A 73 1.31 -26.55 -10.93
C GLN A 73 1.19 -26.81 -12.44
N ARG A 74 2.27 -27.20 -13.12
CA ARG A 74 2.24 -27.61 -14.53
C ARG A 74 1.44 -28.89 -14.76
N GLN A 75 1.50 -29.83 -13.82
CA GLN A 75 0.65 -31.02 -13.89
C GLN A 75 -0.84 -30.63 -13.78
N LEU A 76 -1.18 -29.72 -12.86
CA LEU A 76 -2.54 -29.25 -12.67
C LEU A 76 -3.05 -28.45 -13.87
N GLU A 77 -2.23 -27.56 -14.43
CA GLU A 77 -2.50 -26.82 -15.67
C GLU A 77 -2.86 -27.76 -16.82
N ARG A 78 -2.02 -28.77 -17.08
CA ARG A 78 -2.30 -29.75 -18.15
C ARG A 78 -3.65 -30.45 -17.97
N LEU A 79 -4.01 -30.80 -16.74
CA LEU A 79 -5.29 -31.43 -16.45
C LEU A 79 -6.47 -30.48 -16.69
N VAL A 80 -6.33 -29.20 -16.31
CA VAL A 80 -7.34 -28.15 -16.56
C VAL A 80 -7.51 -27.88 -18.06
N ASP A 81 -6.42 -27.78 -18.82
CA ASP A 81 -6.46 -27.64 -20.28
C ASP A 81 -7.16 -28.84 -20.94
N GLU A 82 -6.85 -30.07 -20.50
CA GLU A 82 -7.52 -31.28 -20.99
C GLU A 82 -9.02 -31.29 -20.64
N TYR A 83 -9.39 -30.77 -19.46
CA TYR A 83 -10.79 -30.64 -19.04
C TYR A 83 -11.53 -29.66 -19.95
N ALA A 84 -10.94 -28.49 -20.24
CA ALA A 84 -11.52 -27.50 -21.15
C ALA A 84 -11.70 -28.06 -22.57
N GLN A 85 -10.74 -28.86 -23.06
CA GLN A 85 -10.86 -29.55 -24.36
C GLN A 85 -11.92 -30.65 -24.38
N ALA A 86 -12.18 -31.31 -23.26
CA ALA A 86 -13.20 -32.35 -23.15
C ALA A 86 -14.62 -31.77 -22.99
N ASP A 87 -14.74 -30.49 -22.59
CA ASP A 87 -16.02 -29.84 -22.39
C ASP A 87 -16.81 -29.71 -23.71
N GLY A 88 -18.08 -30.10 -23.68
CA GLY A 88 -18.95 -30.16 -24.86
C GLY A 88 -18.70 -31.32 -25.83
N LEU A 89 -17.59 -32.08 -25.70
CA LEU A 89 -17.24 -33.19 -26.61
C LEU A 89 -17.38 -34.58 -25.98
N ASP A 90 -16.95 -34.78 -24.73
CA ASP A 90 -17.05 -36.06 -24.03
C ASP A 90 -17.33 -35.86 -22.53
N ARG A 91 -18.61 -36.01 -22.16
CA ARG A 91 -19.10 -35.83 -20.79
C ARG A 91 -18.46 -36.80 -19.80
N ARG A 92 -18.16 -38.05 -20.20
CA ARG A 92 -17.56 -39.04 -19.29
C ARG A 92 -16.10 -38.72 -19.01
N ARG A 93 -15.36 -38.26 -20.03
CA ARG A 93 -13.98 -37.80 -19.87
C ARG A 93 -13.92 -36.54 -19.02
N ARG A 94 -14.83 -35.59 -19.25
CA ARG A 94 -14.97 -34.36 -18.46
C ARG A 94 -15.15 -34.66 -16.96
N ASP A 95 -16.12 -35.51 -16.61
CA ASP A 95 -16.40 -35.85 -15.20
C ASP A 95 -15.22 -36.54 -14.50
N ARG A 96 -14.41 -37.31 -15.26
CA ARG A 96 -13.19 -37.94 -14.74
C ARG A 96 -12.07 -36.92 -14.53
N LEU A 97 -11.86 -36.04 -15.49
CA LEU A 97 -10.84 -34.97 -15.39
C LEU A 97 -11.15 -34.02 -14.25
N ALA A 98 -12.43 -33.67 -14.04
CA ALA A 98 -12.89 -32.89 -12.90
C ALA A 98 -12.41 -33.46 -11.56
N ARG A 99 -12.66 -34.76 -11.31
CA ARG A 99 -12.23 -35.43 -10.08
C ARG A 99 -10.72 -35.49 -9.97
N LEU A 100 -10.05 -35.80 -11.07
CA LEU A 100 -8.59 -35.90 -11.09
C LEU A 100 -7.91 -34.56 -10.77
N ILE A 101 -8.46 -33.44 -11.26
CA ILE A 101 -7.95 -32.09 -10.96
C ILE A 101 -8.05 -31.82 -9.45
N VAL A 102 -9.23 -32.02 -8.86
CA VAL A 102 -9.45 -31.80 -7.42
C VAL A 102 -8.56 -32.70 -6.58
N GLU A 103 -8.51 -34.01 -6.87
CA GLU A 103 -7.62 -34.94 -6.15
C GLU A 103 -6.14 -34.58 -6.29
N THR A 104 -5.70 -34.09 -7.46
CA THR A 104 -4.31 -33.67 -7.68
C THR A 104 -3.99 -32.40 -6.89
N ALA A 105 -4.93 -31.45 -6.85
CA ALA A 105 -4.78 -30.23 -6.06
C ALA A 105 -4.75 -30.53 -4.55
N GLU A 106 -5.57 -31.45 -4.05
CA GLU A 106 -5.56 -31.87 -2.64
C GLU A 106 -4.24 -32.56 -2.26
N LYS A 107 -3.76 -33.49 -3.09
CA LYS A 107 -2.52 -34.24 -2.83
C LYS A 107 -1.28 -33.36 -2.80
N THR A 108 -1.27 -32.29 -3.59
CA THR A 108 -0.14 -31.37 -3.72
C THR A 108 -0.21 -30.20 -2.74
N GLY A 109 -1.34 -30.03 -2.04
CA GLY A 109 -1.60 -28.88 -1.16
C GLY A 109 -2.15 -27.64 -1.88
N LEU A 110 -2.15 -27.65 -3.22
CA LEU A 110 -2.58 -26.53 -4.06
C LEU A 110 -4.08 -26.22 -3.93
N ALA A 111 -4.90 -27.17 -3.50
CA ALA A 111 -6.32 -26.91 -3.23
C ALA A 111 -6.52 -25.84 -2.15
N SER A 112 -5.68 -25.84 -1.10
CA SER A 112 -5.72 -24.82 -0.06
C SER A 112 -5.23 -23.47 -0.56
N GLU A 113 -4.24 -23.45 -1.45
CA GLU A 113 -3.69 -22.22 -2.05
C GLU A 113 -4.69 -21.56 -3.01
N ALA A 114 -5.43 -22.37 -3.77
CA ALA A 114 -6.53 -21.92 -4.62
C ALA A 114 -7.81 -21.55 -3.85
N GLY A 115 -7.80 -21.67 -2.52
CA GLY A 115 -8.95 -21.33 -1.68
C GLY A 115 -10.14 -22.28 -1.84
N VAL A 116 -9.89 -23.54 -2.18
CA VAL A 116 -10.91 -24.59 -2.26
C VAL A 116 -11.23 -25.06 -0.84
N ALA A 117 -12.49 -24.96 -0.43
CA ALA A 117 -12.95 -25.52 0.83
C ALA A 117 -13.21 -27.03 0.68
N GLY A 118 -13.00 -27.82 1.74
CA GLY A 118 -13.26 -29.26 1.73
C GLY A 118 -14.73 -29.65 1.51
N THR A 119 -15.64 -28.67 1.49
CA THR A 119 -17.07 -28.82 1.23
C THR A 119 -17.50 -28.32 -0.15
N ASP A 120 -16.59 -27.79 -0.96
CA ASP A 120 -16.92 -27.21 -2.26
C ASP A 120 -17.44 -28.28 -3.23
N ALA A 121 -18.46 -27.91 -4.01
CA ALA A 121 -18.87 -28.75 -5.12
C ALA A 121 -17.73 -28.85 -6.14
N PRO A 122 -17.54 -30.00 -6.82
CA PRO A 122 -16.42 -30.21 -7.74
C PRO A 122 -16.27 -29.11 -8.81
N ASP A 123 -17.38 -28.60 -9.36
CA ASP A 123 -17.38 -27.52 -10.36
C ASP A 123 -17.00 -26.15 -9.78
N GLU A 124 -17.18 -25.94 -8.48
CA GLU A 124 -16.72 -24.73 -7.79
C GLU A 124 -15.22 -24.82 -7.50
N ALA A 125 -14.76 -25.96 -6.98
CA ALA A 125 -13.35 -26.24 -6.76
C ALA A 125 -12.53 -26.07 -8.06
N LEU A 126 -13.04 -26.60 -9.18
CA LEU A 126 -12.43 -26.45 -10.52
C LEU A 126 -12.27 -25.00 -10.94
N ARG A 127 -13.32 -24.18 -10.78
CA ARG A 127 -13.27 -22.75 -11.16
C ARG A 127 -12.27 -21.98 -10.31
N ARG A 128 -12.17 -22.29 -9.02
CA ARG A 128 -11.17 -21.68 -8.12
C ARG A 128 -9.75 -22.06 -8.51
N ILE A 129 -9.51 -23.34 -8.80
CA ILE A 129 -8.20 -23.84 -9.25
C ILE A 129 -7.79 -23.19 -10.58
N ASP A 130 -8.70 -23.09 -11.55
CA ASP A 130 -8.43 -22.47 -12.85
C ASP A 130 -8.11 -20.97 -12.73
N ALA A 131 -8.92 -20.24 -11.95
CA ALA A 131 -8.67 -18.82 -11.66
C ALA A 131 -7.31 -18.61 -10.97
N TRP A 132 -7.00 -19.42 -9.96
CA TRP A 132 -5.72 -19.38 -9.26
C TRP A 132 -4.52 -19.68 -10.18
N LEU A 133 -4.63 -20.68 -11.07
CA LEU A 133 -3.60 -20.98 -12.06
C LEU A 133 -3.40 -19.84 -13.06
N CYS A 134 -4.48 -19.17 -13.47
CA CYS A 134 -4.39 -17.97 -14.33
C CYS A 134 -3.68 -16.82 -13.61
N ASP A 135 -4.08 -16.52 -12.37
CA ASP A 135 -3.45 -15.47 -11.55
C ASP A 135 -1.96 -15.73 -11.32
N LEU A 136 -1.58 -17.00 -11.09
CA LEU A 136 -0.20 -17.40 -10.88
C LEU A 136 0.66 -17.22 -12.15
N LYS A 137 0.10 -17.52 -13.33
CA LYS A 137 0.77 -17.30 -14.62
C LYS A 137 0.97 -15.81 -14.93
N ASP A 138 -0.02 -14.99 -14.55
CA ASP A 138 0.03 -13.54 -14.73
C ASP A 138 0.92 -12.85 -13.68
N PHE A 139 1.36 -13.58 -12.64
CA PHE A 139 2.23 -13.06 -11.61
C PHE A 139 3.65 -12.82 -12.14
N ALA A 140 4.05 -11.55 -12.18
CA ALA A 140 5.42 -11.18 -12.51
C ALA A 140 6.29 -11.21 -11.24
N ILE A 141 7.35 -12.02 -11.25
CA ILE A 141 8.36 -12.08 -10.19
C ILE A 141 9.67 -11.43 -10.64
N LYS A 142 10.51 -11.06 -9.67
CA LYS A 142 11.85 -10.51 -9.94
C LYS A 142 12.80 -11.64 -10.31
N ASP A 143 13.42 -11.56 -11.48
CA ASP A 143 14.39 -12.53 -11.98
C ASP A 143 15.83 -12.10 -11.66
N GLY A 144 16.18 -12.11 -10.38
CA GLY A 144 17.48 -11.67 -9.90
C GLY A 144 17.53 -10.20 -9.50
N LEU A 145 18.70 -9.57 -9.70
CA LEU A 145 19.01 -8.22 -9.21
C LEU A 145 19.39 -7.27 -10.36
N HIS A 146 19.03 -6.00 -10.20
CA HIS A 146 19.57 -4.95 -11.07
C HIS A 146 21.06 -4.73 -10.78
N ILE A 147 21.87 -4.57 -11.83
CA ILE A 147 23.26 -4.13 -11.70
C ILE A 147 23.34 -2.72 -12.25
N TYR A 148 23.64 -1.76 -11.38
CA TYR A 148 23.69 -0.34 -11.73
C TYR A 148 24.58 -0.10 -12.96
N GLY A 149 24.01 0.59 -13.95
CA GLY A 149 24.70 0.89 -15.20
C GLY A 149 24.85 -0.27 -16.17
N ARG A 150 24.19 -1.41 -15.98
CA ARG A 150 24.20 -2.53 -16.93
C ARG A 150 22.81 -2.82 -17.46
N SER A 151 22.74 -3.08 -18.77
CA SER A 151 21.55 -3.60 -19.40
C SER A 151 21.59 -5.14 -19.35
N PRO A 152 20.49 -5.83 -19.02
CA PRO A 152 20.41 -7.28 -19.15
C PRO A 152 20.72 -7.74 -20.58
N GLU A 153 21.30 -8.93 -20.72
CA GLU A 153 21.45 -9.59 -22.02
C GLU A 153 20.06 -9.85 -22.62
N GLY A 154 19.87 -9.53 -23.89
CA GLY A 154 18.58 -9.67 -24.56
C GLY A 154 17.54 -8.57 -24.27
N GLU A 155 17.90 -7.52 -23.51
CA GLU A 155 17.00 -6.38 -23.30
C GLU A 155 16.64 -5.68 -24.62
N THR A 156 15.35 -5.69 -24.97
CA THR A 156 14.86 -5.15 -26.24
C THR A 156 14.37 -3.71 -26.11
N ASP A 157 13.93 -3.28 -24.93
CA ASP A 157 13.39 -1.91 -24.75
C ASP A 157 14.53 -0.88 -24.87
N PRO A 158 14.45 0.05 -25.84
CA PRO A 158 15.50 1.04 -26.06
C PRO A 158 15.70 1.98 -24.87
N LEU A 159 14.64 2.33 -24.13
CA LEU A 159 14.73 3.21 -22.96
C LEU A 159 15.38 2.49 -21.76
N ARG A 160 15.15 1.18 -21.62
CA ARG A 160 15.83 0.36 -20.61
C ARG A 160 17.31 0.15 -20.95
N ARG A 161 17.67 -0.03 -22.23
CA ARG A 161 19.08 -0.01 -22.66
C ARG A 161 19.74 1.34 -22.40
N GLN A 162 19.06 2.44 -22.74
CA GLN A 162 19.56 3.79 -22.50
C GLN A 162 19.76 4.09 -21.01
N SER A 163 18.90 3.53 -20.15
CA SER A 163 18.96 3.68 -18.69
C SER A 163 20.31 3.26 -18.11
N ALA A 164 20.91 2.17 -18.61
CA ALA A 164 22.22 1.71 -18.16
C ALA A 164 23.33 2.77 -18.38
N GLU A 165 23.36 3.39 -19.56
CA GLU A 165 24.35 4.43 -19.85
C GLU A 165 24.04 5.74 -19.11
N ALA A 166 22.76 6.09 -18.98
CA ALA A 166 22.32 7.26 -18.22
C ALA A 166 22.65 7.14 -16.72
N GLU A 167 22.47 5.97 -16.11
CA GLU A 167 22.84 5.68 -14.71
C GLU A 167 24.33 5.95 -14.45
N LYS A 168 25.22 5.39 -15.29
CA LYS A 168 26.67 5.63 -15.16
C LYS A 168 27.02 7.11 -15.33
N ALA A 169 26.49 7.73 -16.39
CA ALA A 169 26.78 9.12 -16.70
C ALA A 169 26.32 10.07 -15.57
N ALA A 170 25.15 9.80 -15.00
CA ALA A 170 24.60 10.59 -13.90
C ALA A 170 25.42 10.46 -12.62
N LEU A 171 25.92 9.26 -12.29
CA LEU A 171 26.80 9.08 -11.13
C LEU A 171 28.09 9.88 -11.28
N ILE A 172 28.76 9.79 -12.44
CA ILE A 172 29.98 10.54 -12.70
C ILE A 172 29.71 12.05 -12.67
N ALA A 173 28.62 12.50 -13.30
CA ALA A 173 28.24 13.91 -13.32
C ALA A 173 27.93 14.44 -11.91
N ALA A 174 27.26 13.66 -11.06
CA ALA A 174 26.95 14.06 -9.68
C ALA A 174 28.23 14.19 -8.82
N LEU A 175 29.17 13.25 -8.99
CA LEU A 175 30.48 13.31 -8.32
C LEU A 175 31.34 14.48 -8.82
N ASP A 176 31.16 14.90 -10.07
CA ASP A 176 31.80 16.10 -10.66
C ASP A 176 31.04 17.40 -10.34
N GLY A 177 30.08 17.37 -9.40
CA GLY A 177 29.33 18.55 -8.98
C GLY A 177 28.40 19.14 -10.04
N ARG A 178 28.06 18.38 -11.09
CA ARG A 178 27.18 18.85 -12.16
C ARG A 178 25.72 18.67 -11.79
N HIS A 179 24.88 19.53 -12.38
CA HIS A 179 23.44 19.42 -12.26
C HIS A 179 22.91 18.13 -12.89
N ILE A 180 22.14 17.37 -12.13
CA ILE A 180 21.43 16.17 -12.61
C ILE A 180 19.98 16.53 -12.90
N ALA A 181 19.55 16.29 -14.14
CA ALA A 181 18.18 16.53 -14.56
C ALA A 181 17.17 15.78 -13.68
N ALA A 182 16.08 16.44 -13.32
CA ALA A 182 15.02 15.84 -12.53
C ALA A 182 14.21 14.84 -13.38
N GLY A 183 13.70 13.78 -12.75
CA GLY A 183 12.88 12.77 -13.41
C GLY A 183 11.82 12.19 -12.47
N PRO A 184 10.66 11.77 -12.98
CA PRO A 184 9.61 11.22 -12.15
C PRO A 184 10.02 9.85 -11.61
N ALA A 185 9.50 9.52 -10.43
CA ALA A 185 9.54 8.18 -9.86
C ALA A 185 8.19 7.46 -10.03
N GLY A 186 8.23 6.12 -10.04
CA GLY A 186 7.10 5.23 -10.30
C GLY A 186 7.56 3.85 -10.76
N ALA A 187 6.64 2.88 -10.79
CA ALA A 187 6.94 1.52 -11.24
C ALA A 187 6.73 1.40 -12.77
N PRO A 188 7.79 1.19 -13.58
CA PRO A 188 7.65 1.03 -15.03
C PRO A 188 6.69 -0.10 -15.42
N ALA A 189 6.71 -1.20 -14.65
CA ALA A 189 5.83 -2.35 -14.84
C ALA A 189 4.34 -2.02 -14.64
N ARG A 190 4.01 -0.95 -13.92
CA ARG A 190 2.63 -0.44 -13.75
C ARG A 190 2.32 0.71 -14.72
N GLY A 191 2.88 0.67 -15.92
CA GLY A 191 2.58 1.63 -16.99
C GLY A 191 3.29 2.99 -16.90
N ARG A 192 4.09 3.25 -15.86
CA ARG A 192 4.85 4.51 -15.69
C ARG A 192 6.09 4.56 -16.59
N ARG A 193 5.91 4.54 -17.92
CA ARG A 193 7.01 4.60 -18.90
C ARG A 193 7.78 5.93 -18.87
N ASP A 194 7.15 6.99 -18.38
CA ASP A 194 7.71 8.33 -18.20
C ASP A 194 8.91 8.38 -17.24
N VAL A 195 9.08 7.36 -16.39
CA VAL A 195 10.24 7.20 -15.49
C VAL A 195 11.50 6.74 -16.23
N LEU A 196 11.37 6.26 -17.48
CA LEU A 196 12.49 5.88 -18.33
C LEU A 196 12.88 7.03 -19.29
N PRO A 197 14.17 7.16 -19.65
CA PRO A 197 15.31 6.44 -19.08
C PRO A 197 15.57 6.84 -17.62
N THR A 198 16.22 5.96 -16.86
CA THR A 198 16.67 6.23 -15.49
C THR A 198 17.95 7.09 -15.52
N GLY A 199 18.66 7.23 -14.39
CA GLY A 199 19.80 8.15 -14.25
C GLY A 199 19.39 9.61 -13.98
N ARG A 200 18.15 9.86 -13.56
CA ARG A 200 17.63 11.20 -13.25
C ARG A 200 17.46 11.38 -11.74
N ASN A 201 17.51 12.64 -11.29
CA ASN A 201 17.27 13.01 -9.90
C ASN A 201 15.77 12.90 -9.59
N LEU A 202 15.37 11.95 -8.75
CA LEU A 202 13.96 11.59 -8.61
C LEU A 202 13.11 12.70 -7.96
N PHE A 203 11.92 12.95 -8.51
CA PHE A 203 10.84 13.68 -7.86
C PHE A 203 9.60 12.79 -7.69
N THR A 204 8.77 13.16 -6.71
CA THR A 204 7.51 12.45 -6.40
C THR A 204 6.29 13.20 -6.94
N SER A 205 5.14 12.53 -6.90
CA SER A 205 3.84 13.13 -7.23
C SER A 205 3.47 14.29 -6.28
N ASP A 206 2.62 15.21 -6.74
CA ASP A 206 2.02 16.25 -5.90
C ASP A 206 1.05 15.58 -4.91
N PRO A 207 1.29 15.66 -3.59
CA PRO A 207 0.39 15.04 -2.62
C PRO A 207 -1.04 15.58 -2.71
N ARG A 208 -1.25 16.83 -3.11
CA ARG A 208 -2.58 17.47 -3.11
C ARG A 208 -3.53 16.94 -4.17
N THR A 209 -3.04 16.16 -5.13
CA THR A 209 -3.90 15.52 -6.14
C THR A 209 -4.40 14.14 -5.69
N MET A 210 -4.05 13.71 -4.46
CA MET A 210 -4.45 12.42 -3.91
C MET A 210 -5.58 12.55 -2.88
N PRO A 211 -6.58 11.64 -2.89
CA PRO A 211 -6.77 10.57 -3.88
C PRO A 211 -7.09 11.12 -5.28
N THR A 212 -6.60 10.49 -6.34
CA THR A 212 -6.98 10.81 -7.72
C THR A 212 -8.40 10.30 -8.04
N PRO A 213 -9.09 10.80 -9.09
CA PRO A 213 -10.38 10.25 -9.49
C PRO A 213 -10.33 8.75 -9.79
N THR A 214 -9.31 8.30 -10.53
CA THR A 214 -9.14 6.87 -10.87
C THR A 214 -8.86 6.02 -9.62
N SER A 215 -8.00 6.49 -8.71
CA SER A 215 -7.75 5.77 -7.47
C SER A 215 -8.96 5.78 -6.54
N PHE A 216 -9.87 6.77 -6.68
CA PHE A 216 -11.15 6.74 -5.97
C PHE A 216 -12.10 5.65 -6.49
N ASP A 217 -12.19 5.49 -7.81
CA ASP A 217 -12.99 4.42 -8.40
C ASP A 217 -12.46 3.03 -8.00
N LEU A 218 -11.13 2.84 -8.02
CA LEU A 218 -10.47 1.62 -7.58
C LEU A 218 -10.66 1.37 -6.07
N GLY A 219 -10.43 2.38 -5.24
CA GLY A 219 -10.61 2.28 -3.79
C GLY A 219 -12.05 1.98 -3.40
N ARG A 220 -13.03 2.51 -4.14
CA ARG A 220 -14.45 2.16 -3.97
C ARG A 220 -14.69 0.68 -4.33
N ALA A 221 -14.20 0.21 -5.47
CA ALA A 221 -14.34 -1.20 -5.85
C ALA A 221 -13.70 -2.15 -4.82
N ALA A 222 -12.51 -1.80 -4.31
CA ALA A 222 -11.85 -2.52 -3.24
C ALA A 222 -12.66 -2.49 -1.92
N SER A 223 -13.28 -1.35 -1.58
CA SER A 223 -14.17 -1.27 -0.41
C SER A 223 -15.41 -2.14 -0.55
N ASP A 224 -16.00 -2.19 -1.75
CA ASP A 224 -17.17 -3.03 -2.03
C ASP A 224 -16.81 -4.53 -1.90
N GLU A 225 -15.60 -4.92 -2.27
CA GLU A 225 -15.10 -6.29 -2.07
C GLU A 225 -14.92 -6.64 -0.59
N VAL A 226 -14.29 -5.77 0.19
CA VAL A 226 -14.14 -5.97 1.64
C VAL A 226 -15.50 -6.14 2.31
N LEU A 227 -16.46 -5.27 1.96
CA LEU A 227 -17.82 -5.33 2.50
C LEU A 227 -18.56 -6.60 2.08
N ARG A 228 -18.44 -7.00 0.81
CA ARG A 228 -19.06 -8.22 0.29
C ARG A 228 -18.52 -9.46 0.98
N SER A 229 -17.20 -9.56 1.11
CA SER A 229 -16.53 -10.67 1.79
C SER A 229 -16.95 -10.78 3.26
N TYR A 230 -17.00 -9.64 3.97
CA TYR A 230 -17.45 -9.62 5.37
C TYR A 230 -18.92 -10.02 5.51
N MET A 231 -19.81 -9.46 4.68
CA MET A 231 -21.23 -9.80 4.68
C MET A 231 -21.48 -11.28 4.41
N GLN A 232 -20.74 -11.88 3.46
CA GLN A 232 -20.87 -13.31 3.14
C GLN A 232 -20.43 -14.21 4.30
N SER A 233 -19.44 -13.78 5.10
CA SER A 233 -18.88 -14.58 6.19
C SER A 233 -19.60 -14.37 7.53
N HIS A 234 -20.17 -13.18 7.77
CA HIS A 234 -20.73 -12.80 9.07
C HIS A 234 -22.24 -12.55 9.04
N GLY A 235 -22.84 -12.31 7.87
CA GLY A 235 -24.28 -12.08 7.70
C GLY A 235 -24.76 -10.66 8.07
N ASP A 236 -23.85 -9.75 8.41
CA ASP A 236 -24.12 -8.33 8.63
C ASP A 236 -22.95 -7.45 8.14
N TRP A 237 -23.14 -6.14 8.10
CA TRP A 237 -22.11 -5.18 7.70
C TRP A 237 -21.08 -4.94 8.82
N PRO A 238 -19.79 -4.74 8.50
CA PRO A 238 -18.82 -4.32 9.50
C PRO A 238 -19.20 -2.92 10.01
N ARG A 239 -19.11 -2.72 11.32
CA ARG A 239 -19.45 -1.47 12.01
C ARG A 239 -18.22 -0.58 12.13
N SER A 240 -17.05 -1.17 12.34
CA SER A 240 -15.79 -0.44 12.35
C SER A 240 -14.61 -1.26 11.83
N LEU A 241 -13.59 -0.58 11.29
CA LEU A 241 -12.36 -1.23 10.84
C LEU A 241 -11.14 -0.32 10.97
N VAL A 242 -9.96 -0.94 10.89
CA VAL A 242 -8.67 -0.24 10.84
C VAL A 242 -8.04 -0.40 9.46
N ILE A 243 -7.58 0.71 8.85
CA ILE A 243 -6.78 0.71 7.62
C ILE A 243 -5.36 1.17 7.94
N ASP A 244 -4.35 0.42 7.48
CA ASP A 244 -2.95 0.84 7.57
C ASP A 244 -2.53 1.64 6.33
N LEU A 245 -1.98 2.84 6.51
CA LEU A 245 -1.59 3.77 5.44
C LEU A 245 -0.08 3.97 5.39
N TRP A 246 0.49 3.58 4.25
CA TRP A 246 1.91 3.69 4.00
C TRP A 246 2.19 4.76 2.94
N GLY A 247 3.04 5.73 3.27
CA GLY A 247 3.33 6.84 2.36
C GLY A 247 3.85 6.39 0.97
N SER A 248 4.70 5.37 0.93
CA SER A 248 5.19 4.81 -0.33
C SER A 248 4.09 4.12 -1.15
N ALA A 249 3.12 3.46 -0.50
CA ALA A 249 2.00 2.82 -1.19
C ALA A 249 1.08 3.86 -1.82
N SER A 250 0.67 4.87 -1.03
CA SER A 250 -0.22 5.92 -1.51
C SER A 250 0.36 6.71 -2.70
N LEU A 251 1.69 6.93 -2.75
CA LEU A 251 2.32 7.55 -3.92
C LEU A 251 2.25 6.69 -5.19
N ARG A 252 2.29 5.36 -5.06
CA ARG A 252 2.24 4.42 -6.18
C ARG A 252 0.82 4.26 -6.70
N THR A 253 -0.16 4.24 -5.81
CA THR A 253 -1.58 4.01 -6.12
C THR A 253 -2.35 5.29 -6.41
N GLY A 254 -1.77 6.46 -6.13
CA GLY A 254 -2.47 7.74 -6.22
C GLY A 254 -3.43 7.98 -5.06
N GLY A 255 -3.27 7.25 -3.95
CA GLY A 255 -4.09 7.36 -2.74
C GLY A 255 -5.31 6.44 -2.74
N GLU A 256 -5.21 5.25 -3.32
CA GLU A 256 -6.29 4.27 -3.37
C GLU A 256 -6.74 3.84 -1.96
N GLU A 257 -5.82 3.78 -1.00
CA GLU A 257 -6.10 3.37 0.38
C GLU A 257 -6.87 4.46 1.14
N ILE A 258 -6.55 5.72 0.87
CA ILE A 258 -7.30 6.88 1.37
C ILE A 258 -8.71 6.85 0.78
N ALA A 259 -8.82 6.62 -0.53
CA ALA A 259 -10.10 6.49 -1.21
C ALA A 259 -10.96 5.35 -0.67
N GLN A 260 -10.37 4.19 -0.39
CA GLN A 260 -11.06 3.03 0.18
C GLN A 260 -11.70 3.39 1.53
N GLY A 261 -10.94 4.02 2.42
CA GLY A 261 -11.45 4.50 3.71
C GLY A 261 -12.56 5.55 3.56
N LEU A 262 -12.37 6.55 2.67
CA LEU A 262 -13.40 7.55 2.40
C LEU A 262 -14.69 6.92 1.84
N ALA A 263 -14.58 5.97 0.92
CA ALA A 263 -15.73 5.26 0.35
C ALA A 263 -16.48 4.45 1.42
N LEU A 264 -15.76 3.75 2.32
CA LEU A 264 -16.34 3.01 3.45
C LEU A 264 -17.16 3.94 4.37
N MET A 265 -16.65 5.14 4.66
CA MET A 265 -17.36 6.17 5.43
C MET A 265 -18.51 6.83 4.67
N GLY A 266 -18.64 6.58 3.37
CA GLY A 266 -19.61 7.23 2.49
C GLY A 266 -19.26 8.67 2.16
N CYS A 267 -17.98 8.95 1.98
CA CYS A 267 -17.44 10.23 1.56
C CYS A 267 -16.86 10.14 0.14
N ARG A 268 -17.03 11.20 -0.64
CA ARG A 268 -16.46 11.37 -1.98
C ARG A 268 -15.53 12.60 -2.00
N PRO A 269 -14.26 12.49 -2.42
CA PRO A 269 -13.40 13.65 -2.60
C PRO A 269 -13.96 14.60 -3.66
N GLN A 270 -13.66 15.89 -3.52
CA GLN A 270 -13.98 16.91 -4.52
C GLN A 270 -12.70 17.39 -5.20
N TRP A 271 -12.67 17.32 -6.53
CA TRP A 271 -11.51 17.71 -7.33
C TRP A 271 -11.72 19.04 -8.05
N GLU A 272 -10.72 19.89 -8.02
CA GLU A 272 -10.66 21.05 -8.91
C GLU A 272 -10.37 20.61 -10.33
N SER A 273 -11.24 20.98 -11.28
CA SER A 273 -11.18 20.50 -12.67
C SER A 273 -9.89 20.87 -13.42
N ALA A 274 -9.29 22.02 -13.08
CA ALA A 274 -8.10 22.53 -13.78
C ALA A 274 -6.79 21.88 -13.31
N THR A 275 -6.68 21.56 -12.01
CA THR A 275 -5.43 21.10 -11.40
C THR A 275 -5.47 19.65 -10.93
N GLY A 276 -6.65 19.05 -10.83
CA GLY A 276 -6.86 17.74 -10.24
C GLY A 276 -6.62 17.71 -8.73
N ARG A 277 -6.43 18.87 -8.08
CA ARG A 277 -6.25 18.94 -6.62
C ARG A 277 -7.53 18.62 -5.89
N VAL A 278 -7.39 17.90 -4.78
CA VAL A 278 -8.50 17.68 -3.86
C VAL A 278 -8.73 18.96 -3.07
N THR A 279 -9.97 19.43 -3.07
CA THR A 279 -10.41 20.70 -2.46
C THR A 279 -11.32 20.49 -1.26
N GLY A 280 -11.85 19.28 -1.09
CA GLY A 280 -12.73 18.93 0.01
C GLY A 280 -13.31 17.53 -0.14
N ILE A 281 -14.36 17.27 0.63
CA ILE A 281 -15.15 16.04 0.59
C ILE A 281 -16.63 16.38 0.52
N GLU A 282 -17.38 15.46 -0.05
CA GLU A 282 -18.83 15.40 -0.02
C GLU A 282 -19.25 14.17 0.77
N VAL A 283 -20.12 14.35 1.76
CA VAL A 283 -20.74 13.23 2.49
C VAL A 283 -21.96 12.78 1.71
N LEU A 284 -21.93 11.56 1.17
CA LEU A 284 -23.00 10.99 0.37
C LEU A 284 -24.21 10.63 1.24
N PRO A 285 -25.46 10.83 0.78
CA PRO A 285 -26.65 10.43 1.53
C PRO A 285 -26.75 8.90 1.72
N PRO A 286 -27.31 8.40 2.85
CA PRO A 286 -27.49 6.96 3.09
C PRO A 286 -28.22 6.22 1.95
N ALA A 287 -29.24 6.85 1.36
CA ALA A 287 -29.98 6.30 0.23
C ALA A 287 -29.11 6.04 -1.02
N THR A 288 -28.05 6.81 -1.21
CA THR A 288 -27.08 6.61 -2.31
C THR A 288 -26.06 5.53 -1.96
N LEU A 289 -25.73 5.37 -0.67
CA LEU A 289 -24.82 4.32 -0.21
C LEU A 289 -25.43 2.92 -0.31
N GLY A 290 -26.73 2.78 0.00
CA GLY A 290 -27.40 1.47 0.02
C GLY A 290 -26.93 0.54 1.16
N ARG A 291 -26.20 1.08 2.13
CA ARG A 291 -25.65 0.38 3.30
C ARG A 291 -25.33 1.37 4.44
N PRO A 292 -25.10 0.90 5.68
CA PRO A 292 -24.52 1.71 6.73
C PRO A 292 -23.13 2.25 6.36
N ARG A 293 -22.76 3.36 6.99
CA ARG A 293 -21.37 3.85 7.03
C ARG A 293 -20.55 2.95 7.94
N VAL A 294 -19.30 2.74 7.57
CA VAL A 294 -18.33 2.05 8.43
C VAL A 294 -17.51 3.10 9.18
N ASP A 295 -17.30 2.91 10.49
CA ASP A 295 -16.39 3.74 11.27
C ASP A 295 -14.94 3.33 10.98
N VAL A 296 -14.20 4.18 10.27
CA VAL A 296 -12.84 3.87 9.79
C VAL A 296 -11.80 4.55 10.67
N THR A 297 -10.88 3.75 11.21
CA THR A 297 -9.66 4.23 11.86
C THR A 297 -8.47 3.99 10.93
N TRP A 298 -7.59 4.98 10.80
CA TRP A 298 -6.35 4.88 10.05
C TRP A 298 -5.14 4.81 10.97
N ARG A 299 -4.28 3.83 10.74
CA ARG A 299 -2.93 3.79 11.29
C ARG A 299 -1.97 4.29 10.20
N ILE A 300 -1.32 5.42 10.41
CA ILE A 300 -0.40 6.04 9.44
C ILE A 300 1.05 5.70 9.76
N SER A 301 1.86 5.42 8.73
CA SER A 301 3.30 5.32 8.90
C SER A 301 3.93 6.71 9.14
N GLY A 302 5.12 6.75 9.77
CA GLY A 302 5.85 8.00 9.96
C GLY A 302 6.17 8.72 8.64
N LEU A 303 6.39 7.97 7.54
CA LEU A 303 6.54 8.55 6.21
C LEU A 303 5.23 9.18 5.72
N PHE A 304 4.09 8.52 5.94
CA PHE A 304 2.80 9.06 5.55
C PHE A 304 2.52 10.40 6.27
N ARG A 305 2.75 10.43 7.59
CA ARG A 305 2.68 11.65 8.42
C ARG A 305 3.46 12.80 7.82
N ASP A 306 4.71 12.55 7.43
CA ASP A 306 5.62 13.59 6.97
C ASP A 306 5.34 14.06 5.53
N MET A 307 4.75 13.20 4.71
CA MET A 307 4.51 13.49 3.30
C MET A 307 3.11 14.03 3.00
N PHE A 308 2.11 13.68 3.82
CA PHE A 308 0.70 13.90 3.50
C PHE A 308 -0.10 14.64 4.59
N PRO A 309 0.38 15.79 5.13
CA PRO A 309 -0.38 16.55 6.11
C PRO A 309 -1.75 17.01 5.56
N THR A 310 -1.83 17.33 4.27
CA THR A 310 -3.10 17.69 3.61
C THR A 310 -4.08 16.51 3.55
N GLN A 311 -3.61 15.27 3.37
CA GLN A 311 -4.48 14.10 3.40
C GLN A 311 -4.92 13.76 4.82
N ILE A 312 -4.07 13.96 5.82
CA ILE A 312 -4.48 13.84 7.24
C ILE A 312 -5.61 14.82 7.53
N ALA A 313 -5.46 16.09 7.12
CA ALA A 313 -6.51 17.09 7.26
C ALA A 313 -7.80 16.71 6.50
N LEU A 314 -7.68 16.14 5.29
CA LEU A 314 -8.81 15.66 4.50
C LEU A 314 -9.57 14.52 5.21
N ILE A 315 -8.84 13.53 5.73
CA ILE A 315 -9.39 12.38 6.44
C ILE A 315 -10.08 12.85 7.74
N ASP A 316 -9.44 13.75 8.49
CA ASP A 316 -10.02 14.31 9.70
C ASP A 316 -11.28 15.13 9.40
N ALA A 317 -11.28 15.94 8.33
CA ALA A 317 -12.46 16.67 7.88
C ALA A 317 -13.61 15.71 7.49
N ALA A 318 -13.31 14.60 6.82
CA ALA A 318 -14.31 13.58 6.49
C ALA A 318 -14.89 12.92 7.74
N ALA A 319 -14.03 12.53 8.70
CA ALA A 319 -14.46 11.94 9.96
C ALA A 319 -15.37 12.89 10.76
N ASN A 320 -14.99 14.17 10.88
CA ASN A 320 -15.81 15.18 11.54
C ASN A 320 -17.14 15.42 10.81
N ALA A 321 -17.14 15.46 9.47
CA ALA A 321 -18.35 15.68 8.69
C ALA A 321 -19.35 14.53 8.80
N VAL A 322 -18.86 13.28 8.82
CA VAL A 322 -19.66 12.08 9.05
C VAL A 322 -20.17 11.99 10.49
N ALA A 323 -19.31 12.29 11.47
CA ALA A 323 -19.67 12.28 12.89
C ALA A 323 -20.77 13.30 13.23
N ALA A 324 -20.81 14.43 12.51
CA ALA A 324 -21.80 15.48 12.70
C ALA A 324 -23.15 15.22 12.02
N ARG A 325 -23.33 14.09 11.31
CA ARG A 325 -24.61 13.77 10.67
C ARG A 325 -25.66 13.37 11.71
N ASP A 326 -26.89 13.81 11.48
CA ASP A 326 -28.07 13.38 12.24
C ASP A 326 -28.63 12.10 11.61
N GLU A 327 -27.90 11.01 11.81
CA GLU A 327 -28.21 9.66 11.29
C GLU A 327 -28.31 8.67 12.46
N ASP A 328 -29.15 7.65 12.30
CA ASP A 328 -29.38 6.62 13.32
C ASP A 328 -28.14 5.78 13.59
N ALA A 329 -28.06 5.16 14.77
CA ALA A 329 -26.91 4.35 15.16
C ALA A 329 -26.68 3.15 14.24
N THR A 330 -27.75 2.58 13.67
CA THR A 330 -27.67 1.47 12.70
C THR A 330 -27.11 1.92 11.36
N GLU A 331 -27.26 3.19 10.98
CA GLU A 331 -26.76 3.74 9.72
C GLU A 331 -25.37 4.37 9.86
N ASN A 332 -25.09 5.02 10.99
CA ASN A 332 -23.85 5.75 11.23
C ASN A 332 -23.31 5.50 12.65
N PRO A 333 -22.46 4.46 12.83
CA PRO A 333 -21.87 4.15 14.13
C PRO A 333 -20.99 5.28 14.67
N LEU A 334 -20.27 6.00 13.80
CA LEU A 334 -19.41 7.13 14.17
C LEU A 334 -20.20 8.30 14.77
N ALA A 335 -21.33 8.67 14.15
CA ALA A 335 -22.19 9.74 14.68
C ALA A 335 -22.84 9.35 16.00
N ALA A 336 -23.33 8.11 16.12
CA ALA A 336 -23.89 7.62 17.38
C ALA A 336 -22.88 7.64 18.53
N LYS A 337 -21.65 7.18 18.27
CA LYS A 337 -20.55 7.22 19.24
C LYS A 337 -20.19 8.66 19.61
N THR A 338 -20.13 9.55 18.64
CA THR A 338 -19.85 10.98 18.87
C THR A 338 -20.90 11.63 19.79
N ARG A 339 -22.19 11.30 19.60
CA ARG A 339 -23.27 11.79 20.47
C ARG A 339 -23.15 11.23 21.89
N ALA A 340 -22.79 9.96 22.03
CA ALA A 340 -22.60 9.32 23.34
C ALA A 340 -21.39 9.90 24.10
N ASP A 341 -20.28 10.12 23.41
CA ASP A 341 -19.02 10.61 24.00
C ASP A 341 -19.00 12.14 24.18
N GLY A 342 -19.91 12.86 23.50
CA GLY A 342 -19.94 14.33 23.47
C GLY A 342 -18.79 14.97 22.68
N LYS A 343 -17.98 14.17 21.98
CA LYS A 343 -16.85 14.61 21.17
C LYS A 343 -16.55 13.62 20.05
N VAL A 344 -15.95 14.11 18.96
CA VAL A 344 -15.41 13.23 17.91
C VAL A 344 -14.10 12.65 18.42
N SER A 345 -14.08 11.35 18.67
CA SER A 345 -12.83 10.64 18.99
C SER A 345 -11.90 10.63 17.78
N PRO A 346 -10.56 10.69 17.95
CA PRO A 346 -9.63 10.64 16.82
C PRO A 346 -9.78 9.37 15.98
N ARG A 347 -9.49 9.48 14.68
CA ARG A 347 -9.49 8.36 13.73
C ARG A 347 -8.17 8.15 13.01
N ILE A 348 -7.16 8.98 13.26
CA ILE A 348 -5.85 8.85 12.60
C ILE A 348 -4.81 8.70 13.70
N PHE A 349 -4.05 7.61 13.65
CA PHE A 349 -3.07 7.27 14.69
C PHE A 349 -1.72 6.90 14.07
N GLY A 350 -0.63 7.22 14.75
CA GLY A 350 0.71 6.88 14.27
C GLY A 350 1.77 7.01 15.36
N THR A 351 3.03 6.86 14.95
CA THR A 351 4.18 7.06 15.85
C THR A 351 4.34 8.54 16.23
N SER A 352 5.10 8.83 17.28
CA SER A 352 5.38 10.20 17.70
C SER A 352 6.13 11.00 16.60
N PRO A 353 5.95 12.33 16.53
CA PRO A 353 6.67 13.16 15.56
C PRO A 353 8.18 12.93 15.60
N GLY A 354 8.79 12.73 14.44
CA GLY A 354 10.22 12.49 14.30
C GLY A 354 10.67 11.05 14.57
N THR A 355 9.77 10.12 14.92
CA THR A 355 10.06 8.68 14.99
C THR A 355 9.35 7.94 13.84
N TYR A 356 9.86 6.74 13.51
CA TYR A 356 9.44 5.93 12.37
C TYR A 356 9.47 4.44 12.73
N GLY A 357 8.78 3.63 11.93
CA GLY A 357 8.64 2.17 12.16
C GLY A 357 7.31 1.79 12.79
N ALA A 358 7.15 0.50 13.06
CA ALA A 358 6.04 -0.09 13.80
C ALA A 358 6.37 -0.34 15.28
N GLY A 359 7.65 -0.18 15.67
CA GLY A 359 8.12 -0.35 17.05
C GLY A 359 8.36 -1.81 17.43
N VAL A 360 8.28 -2.73 16.47
CA VAL A 360 8.48 -4.17 16.68
C VAL A 360 9.77 -4.67 16.04
N GLU A 361 10.41 -3.86 15.19
CA GLU A 361 11.55 -4.26 14.38
C GLU A 361 12.73 -4.70 15.23
N GLU A 362 13.08 -3.93 16.27
CA GLU A 362 14.17 -4.25 17.18
C GLU A 362 13.87 -5.54 17.97
N LEU A 363 12.68 -5.64 18.55
CA LEU A 363 12.22 -6.81 19.31
C LEU A 363 12.24 -8.10 18.45
N LEU A 364 11.77 -8.02 17.21
CA LEU A 364 11.80 -9.15 16.27
C LEU A 364 13.24 -9.51 15.86
N SER A 365 14.10 -8.50 15.67
CA SER A 365 15.49 -8.72 15.24
C SER A 365 16.38 -9.31 16.33
N SER A 366 16.16 -8.94 17.60
CA SER A 366 16.92 -9.48 18.73
C SER A 366 16.49 -10.89 19.07
N GLY A 367 15.21 -11.23 18.83
CA GLY A 367 14.61 -12.48 19.28
C GLY A 367 14.34 -12.51 20.79
N ASP A 368 14.52 -11.38 21.48
CA ASP A 368 14.34 -11.22 22.93
C ASP A 368 12.86 -10.99 23.28
N TRP A 369 11.99 -11.89 22.87
CA TRP A 369 10.56 -11.91 23.22
C TRP A 369 10.13 -13.35 23.52
N ALA A 370 9.29 -13.52 24.55
CA ALA A 370 8.83 -14.84 24.98
C ALA A 370 7.40 -15.13 24.54
N ALA A 371 6.59 -14.08 24.35
CA ALA A 371 5.16 -14.20 24.04
C ALA A 371 4.71 -13.23 22.94
N ARG A 372 3.66 -13.60 22.22
CA ARG A 372 3.08 -12.77 21.13
C ARG A 372 2.57 -11.43 21.66
N GLU A 373 2.08 -11.42 22.90
CA GLU A 373 1.53 -10.27 23.60
C GLU A 373 2.57 -9.15 23.76
N GLU A 374 3.84 -9.49 23.88
CA GLU A 374 4.94 -8.51 23.96
C GLU A 374 5.08 -7.73 22.64
N ILE A 375 5.01 -8.45 21.51
CA ILE A 375 5.02 -7.84 20.18
C ILE A 375 3.77 -6.96 19.98
N GLY A 376 2.60 -7.46 20.40
CA GLY A 376 1.36 -6.70 20.34
C GLY A 376 1.41 -5.41 21.16
N ARG A 377 1.96 -5.48 22.39
CA ARG A 377 2.13 -4.31 23.26
C ARG A 377 3.10 -3.30 22.66
N ALA A 378 4.22 -3.75 22.12
CA ALA A 378 5.19 -2.88 21.46
C ALA A 378 4.56 -2.11 20.26
N TYR A 379 3.74 -2.78 19.45
CA TYR A 379 3.00 -2.14 18.35
C TYR A 379 1.99 -1.08 18.83
N LEU A 380 1.23 -1.38 19.89
CA LEU A 380 0.27 -0.46 20.47
C LEU A 380 0.97 0.75 21.10
N ASP A 381 2.04 0.53 21.85
CA ASP A 381 2.83 1.59 22.50
C ASP A 381 3.55 2.48 21.49
N ALA A 382 4.02 1.92 20.38
CA ALA A 382 4.60 2.69 19.29
C ALA A 382 3.58 3.63 18.64
N THR A 383 2.31 3.22 18.57
CA THR A 383 1.20 4.01 18.00
C THR A 383 0.61 4.95 19.07
N SER A 384 1.45 5.86 19.54
CA SER A 384 1.20 6.69 20.73
C SER A 384 0.50 8.03 20.46
N HIS A 385 0.31 8.43 19.20
CA HIS A 385 -0.19 9.75 18.84
C HIS A 385 -1.42 9.69 17.96
N ALA A 386 -2.36 10.58 18.23
CA ALA A 386 -3.48 10.88 17.35
C ALA A 386 -3.13 12.07 16.44
N TYR A 387 -3.52 12.01 15.17
CA TYR A 387 -3.26 13.01 14.16
C TYR A 387 -4.57 13.63 13.64
N GLY A 388 -4.53 14.91 13.28
CA GLY A 388 -5.71 15.61 12.74
C GLY A 388 -5.51 17.12 12.64
N GLY A 389 -6.61 17.85 12.43
CA GLY A 389 -6.62 19.29 12.24
C GLY A 389 -6.10 19.73 10.86
N ALA A 390 -6.22 21.03 10.58
CA ALA A 390 -5.88 21.63 9.27
C ALA A 390 -4.41 21.42 8.86
N ASP A 391 -3.51 21.35 9.85
CA ASP A 391 -2.07 21.15 9.62
C ASP A 391 -1.64 19.67 9.70
N GLY A 392 -2.56 18.75 10.02
CA GLY A 392 -2.25 17.33 10.25
C GLY A 392 -1.33 17.10 11.46
N GLY A 393 -1.49 17.89 12.51
CA GLY A 393 -0.66 17.85 13.72
C GLY A 393 -0.91 16.61 14.57
N GLY A 394 0.12 16.19 15.31
CA GLY A 394 0.06 15.03 16.22
C GLY A 394 -0.05 15.44 17.69
N ILE A 395 -0.95 14.80 18.44
CA ILE A 395 -1.10 14.95 19.88
C ILE A 395 -0.87 13.60 20.55
N SER A 396 -0.06 13.57 21.61
CA SER A 396 0.16 12.36 22.41
C SER A 396 -1.18 11.85 22.96
N SER A 397 -1.51 10.60 22.68
CA SER A 397 -2.77 9.94 23.01
C SER A 397 -2.54 8.45 23.29
N PRO A 398 -1.71 8.11 24.30
CA PRO A 398 -1.41 6.72 24.63
C PRO A 398 -2.69 5.96 25.02
N GLY A 399 -2.80 4.72 24.56
CA GLY A 399 -3.97 3.84 24.80
C GLY A 399 -5.19 4.12 23.91
N ALA A 400 -5.33 5.31 23.32
CA ALA A 400 -6.50 5.65 22.50
C ALA A 400 -6.61 4.79 21.22
N PHE A 401 -5.48 4.33 20.68
CA PHE A 401 -5.46 3.41 19.55
C PHE A 401 -5.84 1.97 19.95
N GLU A 402 -5.53 1.55 21.18
CA GLU A 402 -5.90 0.24 21.71
C GLU A 402 -7.42 0.08 21.76
N ASP A 403 -8.14 1.12 22.21
CA ASP A 403 -9.60 1.16 22.20
C ASP A 403 -10.18 1.01 20.79
N ARG A 404 -9.53 1.58 19.77
CA ARG A 404 -9.98 1.46 18.37
C ARG A 404 -9.74 0.07 17.81
N ILE A 405 -8.61 -0.56 18.13
CA ILE A 405 -8.34 -1.94 17.72
C ILE A 405 -9.31 -2.91 18.39
N ALA A 406 -9.60 -2.72 19.68
CA ALA A 406 -10.52 -3.60 20.41
C ALA A 406 -11.95 -3.58 19.85
N GLU A 407 -12.36 -2.48 19.22
CA GLU A 407 -13.69 -2.30 18.62
C GLU A 407 -13.76 -2.69 17.15
N ALA A 408 -12.61 -2.87 16.48
CA ALA A 408 -12.54 -3.09 15.05
C ALA A 408 -12.99 -4.50 14.66
N ASP A 409 -13.89 -4.59 13.69
CA ASP A 409 -14.32 -5.86 13.10
C ASP A 409 -13.27 -6.42 12.14
N LEU A 410 -12.46 -5.53 11.55
CA LEU A 410 -11.48 -5.84 10.51
C LEU A 410 -10.23 -4.97 10.62
N LEU A 411 -9.10 -5.54 10.20
CA LEU A 411 -7.90 -4.80 9.84
C LEU A 411 -7.62 -5.02 8.35
N VAL A 412 -7.52 -3.92 7.61
CA VAL A 412 -7.29 -3.90 6.17
C VAL A 412 -5.92 -3.30 5.89
N HIS A 413 -5.12 -4.03 5.12
CA HIS A 413 -3.85 -3.56 4.59
C HIS A 413 -3.79 -3.88 3.09
N THR A 414 -3.38 -2.90 2.30
CA THR A 414 -3.24 -3.01 0.84
C THR A 414 -1.74 -3.01 0.49
N GLY A 415 -1.26 -4.13 -0.05
CA GLY A 415 0.16 -4.38 -0.40
C GLY A 415 0.55 -4.01 -1.82
#